data_AF-A0A8X6S347-F1
#
_entry.id   AF-A0A8X6S347-F1
#
_cell.length_a   1.000
_cell.length_b   1.000
_cell.length_c   1.000
_cell.angle_alpha   90.00
_cell.angle_beta   90.00
_cell.angle_gamma   90.00
#
_symmetry.space_group_name_H-M   'P 1'
#
loop_
_entity.id
_entity.type
_entity.pdbx_description
1 polymer ?
#
loop_
_entity_poly.entity_id
_entity_poly.type
_entity_poly.pdbx_seq_one_letter_code
_entity_poly.pdbx_strand_id
1 'polypeptide(L)'
;MHGTLTGQRYVDDILRPLVGPFLNGLPGAIFQQDNARLHTARVAQDFLRQFQTLPWPARSLDLSPVEHVWDQLKWQMPSCHSVHDLELAVQDLWAHLPQDNIRCLINSMPDRVAACIAAGGDPMRY
;
A
#
# COMPACT_ATOMS: atom_id res chain seq x y z
N MET A 1 -8.62 -13.27 12.27
CA MET A 1 -9.57 -12.15 12.05
C MET A 1 -10.62 -12.62 11.05
N HIS A 2 -11.91 -12.62 11.39
CA HIS A 2 -12.98 -12.99 10.45
C HIS A 2 -13.97 -11.82 10.31
N GLY A 3 -14.21 -11.37 9.07
CA GLY A 3 -15.14 -10.29 8.73
C GLY A 3 -14.49 -9.11 7.98
N THR A 4 -15.29 -8.41 7.17
CA THR A 4 -14.87 -7.25 6.36
C THR A 4 -14.21 -6.17 7.22
N LEU A 5 -13.08 -5.63 6.75
CA LEU A 5 -12.40 -4.52 7.40
C LEU A 5 -13.24 -3.23 7.26
N THR A 6 -13.69 -2.68 8.38
CA THR A 6 -14.39 -1.38 8.43
C THR A 6 -13.40 -0.26 8.70
N GLY A 7 -13.80 1.01 8.52
CA GLY A 7 -12.95 2.14 8.89
C GLY A 7 -12.55 2.14 10.37
N GLN A 8 -13.44 1.71 11.27
CA GLN A 8 -13.13 1.58 12.70
C GLN A 8 -12.09 0.49 12.95
N ARG A 9 -12.28 -0.69 12.35
CA ARG A 9 -11.31 -1.79 12.47
C ARG A 9 -9.97 -1.45 11.83
N TYR A 10 -9.97 -0.69 10.74
CA TYR A 10 -8.71 -0.18 10.18
C TYR A 10 -7.93 0.66 11.19
N VAL A 11 -8.62 1.51 11.95
CA VAL A 11 -7.97 2.28 13.02
C VAL A 11 -7.48 1.38 14.16
N ASP A 12 -8.34 0.49 14.65
CA ASP A 12 -8.07 -0.29 15.85
C ASP A 12 -7.08 -1.44 15.61
N ASP A 13 -7.14 -2.09 14.44
CA ASP A 13 -6.37 -3.27 14.10
C ASP A 13 -5.05 -2.92 13.36
N ILE A 14 -5.00 -1.79 12.63
CA ILE A 14 -3.87 -1.45 11.75
C ILE A 14 -3.23 -0.10 12.10
N LEU A 15 -3.98 1.00 12.05
CA LEU A 15 -3.38 2.33 12.16
C LEU A 15 -2.80 2.59 13.55
N ARG A 16 -3.57 2.35 14.62
CA ARG A 16 -3.14 2.60 15.99
C ARG A 16 -2.03 1.65 16.46
N PRO A 17 -2.13 0.32 16.25
CA PRO A 17 -1.11 -0.59 16.78
C PRO A 17 0.14 -0.71 15.90
N LEU A 18 0.05 -0.48 14.58
CA LEU A 18 1.17 -0.74 13.66
C LEU A 18 1.69 0.55 13.00
N VAL A 19 0.83 1.28 12.28
CA VAL A 19 1.27 2.43 11.48
C VAL A 19 1.71 3.61 12.35
N GLY A 20 0.94 3.93 13.39
CA GLY A 20 1.23 5.06 14.28
C GLY A 20 2.59 4.95 14.96
N PRO A 21 2.90 3.85 15.67
CA PRO A 21 4.21 3.62 16.26
C PRO A 21 5.35 3.66 15.23
N PHE A 22 5.13 3.08 14.05
CA PHE A 22 6.13 3.08 12.98
C PHE A 22 6.44 4.49 12.47
N LEU A 23 5.42 5.30 12.18
CA LEU A 23 5.60 6.68 11.72
C LEU A 23 6.21 7.59 12.81
N ASN A 24 5.86 7.39 14.08
CA ASN A 24 6.48 8.10 15.19
C ASN A 24 7.99 7.83 15.29
N GLY A 25 8.45 6.64 14.87
CA GLY A 25 9.86 6.27 14.79
C GLY A 25 10.59 6.79 13.55
N LEU A 26 9.90 7.44 12.61
CA LEU A 26 10.45 7.91 11.33
C LEU A 26 10.12 9.39 11.09
N PRO A 27 10.85 10.32 11.75
CA PRO A 27 10.63 11.75 11.58
C PRO A 27 10.74 12.19 10.11
N GLY A 28 9.74 12.94 9.64
CA GLY A 28 9.68 13.44 8.25
C GLY A 28 9.13 12.45 7.22
N ALA A 29 8.71 11.26 7.63
CA ALA A 29 8.05 10.32 6.72
C ALA A 29 6.67 10.83 6.28
N ILE A 30 6.33 10.55 5.01
CA ILE A 30 5.02 10.85 4.43
C ILE A 30 4.29 9.51 4.23
N PHE A 31 3.12 9.37 4.84
CA PHE A 31 2.30 8.16 4.72
C PHE A 31 1.44 8.21 3.46
N GLN A 32 1.53 7.17 2.63
CA GLN A 32 0.70 7.00 1.45
C GLN A 32 -0.30 5.85 1.67
N GLN A 33 -1.54 6.06 1.24
CA GLN A 33 -2.59 5.04 1.14
C GLN A 33 -3.54 5.42 -0.01
N ASP A 34 -4.29 4.46 -0.53
CA ASP A 34 -5.31 4.73 -1.55
C ASP A 34 -6.60 5.33 -0.95
N ASN A 35 -7.56 5.66 -1.81
CA ASN A 35 -8.86 6.22 -1.42
C ASN A 35 -9.94 5.16 -1.20
N ALA A 36 -9.58 3.94 -0.76
CA ALA A 36 -10.59 2.94 -0.39
C ALA A 36 -11.53 3.49 0.70
N ARG A 37 -12.81 3.06 0.69
CA ARG A 37 -13.86 3.63 1.56
C ARG A 37 -13.49 3.62 3.05
N LEU A 38 -12.75 2.60 3.49
CA LEU A 38 -12.31 2.47 4.88
C LEU A 38 -11.14 3.42 5.22
N HIS A 39 -10.27 3.74 4.26
CA HIS A 39 -9.19 4.72 4.41
C HIS A 39 -9.73 6.17 4.42
N THR A 40 -10.80 6.43 3.66
CA THR A 40 -11.47 7.74 3.63
C THR A 40 -12.55 7.90 4.70
N ALA A 41 -12.78 6.87 5.52
CA ALA A 41 -13.72 6.97 6.63
C ALA A 41 -13.29 8.06 7.60
N ARG A 42 -14.24 8.82 8.14
CA ARG A 42 -13.97 9.95 9.04
C ARG A 42 -13.04 9.55 10.19
N VAL A 43 -13.27 8.39 10.82
CA VAL A 43 -12.45 7.91 11.93
C VAL A 43 -11.00 7.63 11.54
N ALA A 44 -10.75 7.12 10.33
CA ALA A 44 -9.40 6.89 9.81
C ALA A 44 -8.71 8.21 9.48
N GLN A 45 -9.42 9.13 8.83
CA GLN A 45 -8.91 10.46 8.52
C GLN A 45 -8.60 11.27 9.78
N ASP A 46 -9.46 11.23 10.79
CA ASP A 46 -9.26 11.91 12.07
C ASP A 46 -8.01 11.38 12.80
N PHE A 47 -7.77 10.06 12.78
CA PHE A 47 -6.53 9.48 13.32
C PHE A 47 -5.28 9.93 12.55
N LEU A 48 -5.35 10.01 11.22
CA LEU A 48 -4.20 10.34 10.38
C LEU A 48 -3.83 11.83 10.38
N ARG A 49 -4.66 12.73 10.95
CA ARG A 49 -4.34 14.17 11.05
C ARG A 49 -3.07 14.48 11.83
N GLN A 50 -2.61 13.56 12.68
CA GLN A 50 -1.36 13.70 13.43
C GLN A 50 -0.11 13.35 12.60
N PHE A 51 -0.29 12.83 11.38
CA PHE A 51 0.80 12.42 10.48
C PHE A 51 0.72 13.18 9.16
N GLN A 52 1.87 13.30 8.48
CA GLN A 52 1.89 13.79 7.12
C GLN A 52 1.42 12.70 6.17
N THR A 53 0.40 12.98 5.35
CA THR A 53 -0.13 12.05 4.36
C THR A 53 0.08 12.58 2.94
N LEU A 54 0.31 11.68 1.99
CA LEU A 54 0.39 12.02 0.57
C LEU A 54 -1.02 12.04 -0.03
N PRO A 55 -1.49 13.17 -0.59
CA PRO A 55 -2.75 13.20 -1.35
C PRO A 55 -2.67 12.21 -2.51
N TRP A 56 -3.67 11.34 -2.62
CA TRP A 56 -3.70 10.31 -3.66
C TRP A 56 -4.88 10.53 -4.62
N PRO A 57 -4.66 10.48 -5.94
CA PRO A 57 -5.75 10.57 -6.91
C PRO A 57 -6.66 9.33 -6.87
N ALA A 58 -7.94 9.51 -7.21
CA ALA A 58 -8.88 8.41 -7.29
C ALA A 58 -8.52 7.48 -8.47
N ARG A 59 -8.69 6.17 -8.29
CA ARG A 59 -8.45 5.13 -9.32
C ARG A 59 -7.00 5.02 -9.82
N SER A 60 -6.03 5.55 -9.10
CA SER A 60 -4.61 5.49 -9.48
C SER A 60 -3.86 4.35 -8.79
N LEU A 61 -4.36 3.12 -8.95
CA LEU A 61 -3.65 1.92 -8.47
C LEU A 61 -2.36 1.68 -9.26
N ASP A 62 -2.36 2.07 -10.53
CA ASP A 62 -1.22 2.09 -11.45
C ASP A 62 -0.08 3.01 -11.00
N LEU A 63 -0.33 3.92 -10.04
CA LEU A 63 0.69 4.75 -9.41
C LEU A 63 1.20 4.17 -8.10
N SER A 64 0.52 3.21 -7.49
CA SER A 64 0.83 2.78 -6.12
C SER A 64 2.02 1.81 -6.10
N PRO A 65 3.13 2.10 -5.39
CA PRO A 65 4.26 1.18 -5.27
C PRO A 65 3.86 -0.16 -4.64
N VAL A 66 2.93 -0.16 -3.67
CA VAL A 66 2.53 -1.40 -2.99
C VAL A 66 1.74 -2.34 -3.91
N GLU A 67 0.95 -1.79 -4.85
CA GLU A 67 0.28 -2.62 -5.87
C GLU A 67 1.29 -3.30 -6.79
N HIS A 68 2.37 -2.61 -7.16
CA HIS A 68 3.44 -3.19 -7.97
C HIS A 68 4.19 -4.29 -7.22
N VAL A 69 4.42 -4.11 -5.91
CA VAL A 69 4.96 -5.17 -5.05
C VAL A 69 4.02 -6.37 -5.03
N TRP A 70 2.71 -6.16 -4.83
CA TRP A 70 1.73 -7.24 -4.84
C TRP A 70 1.70 -7.98 -6.16
N ASP A 71 1.77 -7.28 -7.29
CA ASP A 71 1.80 -7.91 -8.60
C ASP A 71 3.07 -8.75 -8.76
N GLN A 72 4.25 -8.25 -8.39
CA GLN A 72 5.49 -9.04 -8.40
C GLN A 72 5.35 -10.32 -7.56
N LEU A 73 4.76 -10.24 -6.37
CA LEU A 73 4.54 -11.40 -5.51
C LEU A 73 3.55 -12.40 -6.14
N LYS A 74 2.47 -11.93 -6.78
CA LYS A 74 1.53 -12.80 -7.50
C LYS A 74 2.20 -13.54 -8.65
N TRP A 75 3.07 -12.87 -9.40
CA TRP A 75 3.83 -13.48 -10.51
C TRP A 75 4.77 -14.59 -10.04
N GLN A 76 5.29 -14.49 -8.81
CA GLN A 76 6.19 -15.49 -8.21
C GLN A 76 5.44 -16.54 -7.38
N MET A 77 4.11 -16.41 -7.25
CA MET A 77 3.31 -17.26 -6.38
C MET A 77 3.29 -18.70 -6.90
N PRO A 78 3.65 -19.71 -6.08
CA PRO A 78 3.48 -21.10 -6.46
C PRO A 78 2.00 -21.49 -6.49
N SER A 79 1.69 -22.62 -7.12
CA SER A 79 0.36 -23.21 -7.00
C SER A 79 0.11 -23.61 -5.55
N CYS A 80 -0.89 -22.98 -4.93
CA CYS A 80 -1.30 -23.24 -3.56
C CYS A 80 -2.65 -23.96 -3.55
N HIS A 81 -2.80 -24.99 -2.73
CA HIS A 81 -4.03 -25.80 -2.67
C HIS A 81 -4.80 -25.60 -1.36
N SER A 82 -4.28 -24.79 -0.45
CA SER A 82 -4.95 -24.40 0.79
C SER A 82 -4.63 -22.94 1.15
N VAL A 83 -5.44 -22.36 2.05
CA VAL A 83 -5.16 -21.03 2.62
C VAL A 83 -3.85 -21.04 3.39
N HIS A 84 -3.52 -22.15 4.06
CA HIS A 84 -2.28 -22.28 4.81
C HIS A 84 -1.05 -22.24 3.89
N ASP A 85 -1.08 -22.96 2.77
CA ASP A 85 0.02 -22.93 1.78
C ASP A 85 0.19 -21.53 1.19
N LEU A 86 -0.92 -20.84 0.94
CA LEU A 86 -0.92 -19.47 0.45
C LEU A 86 -0.31 -18.49 1.46
N GLU A 87 -0.68 -18.59 2.74
CA GLU A 87 -0.11 -17.77 3.81
C GLU A 87 1.41 -17.96 3.94
N LEU A 88 1.87 -19.21 3.91
CA LEU A 88 3.31 -19.53 3.96
C LEU A 88 4.05 -18.98 2.74
N ALA A 89 3.50 -19.18 1.54
CA ALA A 89 4.11 -18.71 0.30
C ALA A 89 4.21 -17.16 0.25
N VAL A 90 3.15 -16.45 0.65
CA VAL A 90 3.19 -14.97 0.72
C VAL A 90 4.23 -14.48 1.73
N GLN A 91 4.30 -15.10 2.92
CA GLN A 91 5.28 -14.73 3.94
C GLN A 91 6.72 -14.96 3.46
N ASP A 92 6.97 -16.11 2.81
CA ASP A 92 8.28 -16.45 2.27
C ASP A 92 8.72 -15.48 1.17
N LEU A 93 7.85 -15.22 0.18
CA LEU A 93 8.13 -14.29 -0.90
C LEU A 93 8.32 -12.85 -0.37
N TRP A 94 7.53 -12.44 0.62
CA TRP A 94 7.68 -11.13 1.25
C TRP A 94 9.02 -10.99 1.97
N ALA A 95 9.43 -12.01 2.74
CA ALA A 95 10.69 -12.00 3.48
C ALA A 95 11.92 -11.95 2.55
N HIS A 96 11.81 -12.54 1.35
CA HIS A 96 12.89 -12.58 0.36
C HIS A 96 12.80 -11.47 -0.70
N LEU A 97 11.82 -10.56 -0.60
CA LEU A 97 11.68 -9.47 -1.55
C LEU A 97 12.92 -8.54 -1.49
N PRO A 98 13.69 -8.38 -2.59
CA PRO A 98 14.87 -7.55 -2.56
C PRO A 98 14.53 -6.09 -2.26
N GLN A 99 15.22 -5.50 -1.28
CA GLN A 99 15.01 -4.10 -0.91
C GLN A 99 15.27 -3.13 -2.06
N ASP A 100 16.19 -3.48 -2.97
CA ASP A 100 16.46 -2.66 -4.15
C ASP A 100 15.27 -2.61 -5.11
N ASN A 101 14.46 -3.67 -5.21
CA ASN A 101 13.22 -3.62 -5.98
C ASN A 101 12.26 -2.59 -5.39
N ILE A 102 12.08 -2.59 -4.07
CA ILE A 102 11.21 -1.63 -3.36
C ILE A 102 11.73 -0.20 -3.57
N ARG A 103 13.05 0.01 -3.43
CA ARG A 103 13.69 1.32 -3.65
C ARG A 103 13.50 1.80 -5.08
N CYS A 104 13.70 0.94 -6.08
CA CYS A 104 13.46 1.28 -7.48
C CYS A 104 12.01 1.70 -7.73
N LEU A 105 11.04 0.98 -7.16
CA LEU A 105 9.61 1.32 -7.28
C LEU A 105 9.32 2.70 -6.66
N ILE A 106 9.84 2.98 -5.46
CA ILE A 106 9.67 4.28 -4.80
C ILE A 106 10.34 5.39 -5.61
N ASN A 107 11.58 5.17 -6.08
CA ASN A 107 12.34 6.17 -6.83
C ASN A 107 11.75 6.45 -8.22
N SER A 108 11.02 5.50 -8.80
CA SER A 108 10.31 5.69 -10.08
C SER A 108 9.03 6.54 -9.98
N MET A 109 8.56 6.82 -8.76
CA MET A 109 7.29 7.53 -8.54
C MET A 109 7.19 8.89 -9.24
N PRO A 110 8.22 9.78 -9.19
CA PRO A 110 8.15 11.05 -9.88
C PRO A 110 7.94 10.90 -11.39
N ASP A 111 8.65 9.95 -12.02
CA ASP A 111 8.54 9.69 -13.46
C ASP A 111 7.16 9.14 -13.83
N ARG A 112 6.60 8.26 -12.98
CA ARG A 112 5.26 7.70 -13.15
C ARG A 112 4.18 8.78 -13.05
N VAL A 113 4.30 9.66 -12.06
CA VAL A 113 3.39 10.79 -11.90
C VAL A 113 3.49 11.72 -13.12
N ALA A 114 4.70 12.02 -13.59
CA ALA A 114 4.90 12.84 -14.78
C ALA A 114 4.28 12.21 -16.04
N ALA A 115 4.45 10.91 -16.23
CA ALA A 115 3.86 10.17 -17.34
C ALA A 115 2.33 10.14 -17.25
N CYS A 116 1.75 9.96 -16.06
CA CYS A 116 0.30 10.02 -15.83
C CYS A 116 -0.27 11.40 -16.19
N ILE A 117 0.42 12.48 -15.79
CA ILE A 117 0.06 13.85 -16.16
C ILE A 117 0.13 14.05 -17.67
N ALA A 118 1.19 13.58 -18.32
CA ALA A 118 1.36 13.68 -19.78
C ALA A 118 0.28 12.88 -20.54
N ALA A 119 -0.19 11.77 -19.98
CA ALA A 119 -1.29 10.96 -20.51
C ALA A 119 -2.69 11.54 -20.18
N GLY A 120 -2.78 12.69 -19.53
CA GLY A 120 -4.08 13.30 -19.16
C GLY A 120 -4.84 12.53 -18.08
N GLY A 121 -4.16 11.68 -17.30
CA GLY A 121 -4.77 10.84 -16.26
C GLY A 121 -5.35 9.51 -16.78
N ASP A 122 -5.13 9.17 -18.05
CA ASP A 122 -5.49 7.85 -18.57
C ASP A 122 -4.61 6.73 -17.96
N PRO A 123 -5.14 5.50 -17.84
CA PRO A 123 -4.38 4.38 -17.29
C PRO A 123 -3.09 4.13 -18.09
N MET A 124 -1.95 4.17 -17.41
CA MET A 124 -0.69 3.84 -18.04
C MET A 124 -0.58 2.31 -18.20
N ARG A 125 -0.22 1.84 -19.39
CA ARG A 125 0.12 0.42 -19.60
C ARG A 125 1.51 0.14 -19.03
N TYR A 126 1.56 -0.80 -18.09
CA TYR A 126 2.79 -1.45 -17.62
C TYR A 126 2.96 -2.80 -18.33
#